data_AF-A0A1Q7TEI8-F1
#
_entry.id   AF-A0A1Q7TEI8-F1
#
_cell.length_a   1.000
_cell.length_b   1.000
_cell.length_c   1.000
_cell.angle_alpha   90.00
_cell.angle_beta   90.00
_cell.angle_gamma   90.00
#
_symmetry.space_group_name_H-M   'P 1'
#
loop_
_entity.id
_entity.type
_entity.pdbx_description
1 polymer ?
#
loop_
_entity_poly.entity_id
_entity_poly.type
_entity_poly.pdbx_seq_one_letter_code
_entity_poly.pdbx_strand_id
1 'polypeptide(L)'
;TGISPDARVRDLRDAEVARLRQVIERDYKVEGALRTEVAMNIKRLMDIGTYRGGRHRKNLPVRGQRTHTNARTKKGPRRAIAGKKKPVLKK
;
A
#
# COMPACT_ATOMS: atom_id res chain seq x y z
N THR A 1 -25.25 -0.63 11.00
CA THR A 1 -26.11 -0.87 9.82
C THR A 1 -27.18 -1.92 10.06
N GLY A 2 -27.07 -2.76 11.10
CA GLY A 2 -28.15 -3.68 11.50
C GLY A 2 -28.40 -4.81 10.50
N ILE A 3 -27.40 -5.13 9.67
CA ILE A 3 -27.43 -6.18 8.65
C ILE A 3 -26.61 -7.35 9.19
N SER A 4 -27.11 -8.58 9.02
CA SER A 4 -26.38 -9.78 9.43
C SER A 4 -25.08 -9.93 8.63
N PRO A 5 -23.92 -10.17 9.28
CA PRO A 5 -22.66 -10.41 8.59
C PRO A 5 -22.64 -11.75 7.83
N ASP A 6 -23.52 -12.69 8.17
CA ASP A 6 -23.60 -14.02 7.54
C ASP A 6 -24.44 -14.02 6.25
N ALA A 7 -25.16 -12.91 5.99
CA ALA A 7 -25.93 -12.75 4.76
C ALA A 7 -24.99 -12.70 3.55
N ARG A 8 -25.30 -13.46 2.49
CA ARG A 8 -24.50 -13.40 1.26
C ARG A 8 -24.78 -12.08 0.54
N VAL A 9 -23.76 -11.56 -0.14
CA VAL A 9 -23.83 -10.27 -0.87
C VAL A 9 -24.99 -10.22 -1.87
N ARG A 10 -25.29 -11.33 -2.56
CA ARG A 10 -26.37 -11.42 -3.54
C ARG A 10 -27.78 -11.37 -2.93
N ASP A 11 -27.90 -11.69 -1.64
CA ASP A 11 -29.17 -11.78 -0.91
C ASP A 11 -29.50 -10.43 -0.21
N LEU A 12 -28.64 -9.42 -0.36
CA LEU A 12 -28.85 -8.08 0.19
C LEU A 12 -29.91 -7.31 -0.60
N ARG A 13 -30.82 -6.66 0.12
CA ARG A 13 -31.79 -5.75 -0.51
C ARG A 13 -31.15 -4.41 -0.84
N ASP A 14 -31.66 -3.71 -1.84
CA ASP A 14 -31.13 -2.39 -2.24
C ASP A 14 -31.12 -1.38 -1.08
N ALA A 15 -32.13 -1.41 -0.20
CA ALA A 15 -32.19 -0.57 1.00
C ALA A 15 -31.09 -0.91 2.03
N GLU A 16 -30.61 -2.15 2.07
CA GLU A 16 -29.49 -2.57 2.92
C GLU A 16 -28.16 -2.11 2.33
N VAL A 17 -27.99 -2.23 1.01
CA VAL A 17 -26.83 -1.73 0.28
C VAL A 17 -26.71 -0.21 0.43
N ALA A 18 -27.80 0.54 0.27
CA ALA A 18 -27.82 1.99 0.44
C ALA A 18 -27.41 2.40 1.87
N ARG A 19 -27.91 1.69 2.89
CA ARG A 19 -27.54 1.93 4.30
C ARG A 19 -26.06 1.64 4.56
N LEU A 20 -25.50 0.57 4.00
CA LEU A 20 -24.06 0.27 4.09
C LEU A 20 -23.23 1.38 3.45
N ARG A 21 -23.62 1.79 2.24
CA ARG A 21 -22.93 2.84 1.50
C ARG A 21 -22.90 4.17 2.27
N GLN A 22 -24.04 4.60 2.81
CA GLN A 22 -24.13 5.84 3.59
C GLN A 22 -23.21 5.82 4.82
N VAL A 23 -23.16 4.70 5.54
CA VAL A 23 -22.27 4.57 6.71
C VAL A 23 -20.80 4.60 6.29
N ILE A 24 -20.44 3.91 5.21
CA ILE A 24 -19.06 3.90 4.72
C ILE A 24 -18.63 5.30 4.25
N GLU A 25 -19.46 5.98 3.46
CA GLU A 25 -19.14 7.31 2.92
C GLU A 25 -19.08 8.40 4.02
N ARG A 26 -19.93 8.31 5.05
CA ARG A 26 -19.97 9.29 6.14
C ARG A 26 -18.83 9.10 7.15
N ASP A 27 -18.61 7.87 7.59
CA ASP A 27 -17.78 7.61 8.76
C ASP A 27 -16.32 7.28 8.38
N TYR A 28 -16.06 6.93 7.11
CA TYR A 28 -14.75 6.45 6.67
C TYR A 28 -14.27 7.10 5.38
N LYS A 29 -12.97 7.38 5.32
CA LYS A 29 -12.30 7.72 4.06
C LYS A 29 -11.84 6.43 3.40
N VAL A 30 -12.42 6.10 2.25
CA VAL A 30 -12.10 4.89 1.49
C VAL A 30 -11.59 5.22 0.09
N GLU A 31 -10.95 4.22 -0.53
CA GLU A 31 -10.49 4.26 -1.92
C GLU A 31 -9.71 5.52 -2.32
N GLY A 32 -10.24 6.32 -3.24
CA GLY A 32 -9.54 7.45 -3.86
C GLY A 32 -9.11 8.52 -2.86
N ALA A 33 -10.02 8.89 -1.93
CA ALA A 33 -9.73 9.89 -0.92
C ALA A 33 -8.57 9.44 -0.01
N LEU A 34 -8.60 8.19 0.44
CA LEU A 34 -7.54 7.62 1.29
C LEU A 34 -6.20 7.47 0.53
N ARG A 35 -6.23 7.04 -0.74
CA ARG A 35 -5.02 6.93 -1.58
C ARG A 35 -4.34 8.28 -1.75
N THR A 36 -5.12 9.33 -2.06
CA THR A 36 -4.61 10.70 -2.20
C THR A 36 -4.06 11.23 -0.89
N GLU A 37 -4.77 11.03 0.23
CA GLU A 37 -4.29 11.45 1.55
C GLU A 37 -2.95 10.79 1.92
N VAL A 38 -2.82 9.47 1.71
CA VAL A 38 -1.57 8.75 1.98
C VAL A 38 -0.45 9.23 1.06
N ALA A 39 -0.73 9.45 -0.23
CA ALA A 39 0.26 10.00 -1.17
C ALA A 39 0.74 11.39 -0.74
N MET A 40 -0.19 12.27 -0.34
CA MET A 40 0.12 13.61 0.17
C MET A 40 0.93 13.57 1.47
N ASN A 41 0.63 12.62 2.37
CA ASN A 41 1.41 12.42 3.58
C ASN A 41 2.87 12.02 3.27
N ILE A 42 3.09 11.15 2.28
CA ILE A 42 4.44 10.77 1.84
C ILE A 42 5.13 11.95 1.14
N LYS A 43 4.43 12.67 0.27
CA LYS A 43 4.93 13.84 -0.45
C LYS A 43 5.38 14.94 0.51
N ARG A 44 4.55 15.26 1.52
CA ARG A 44 4.89 16.18 2.61
C ARG A 44 6.21 15.80 3.30
N LEU A 45 6.41 14.52 3.64
CA LEU A 45 7.66 14.06 4.26
C LEU A 45 8.87 14.22 3.35
N MET A 46 8.70 14.03 2.04
CA MET A 46 9.75 14.24 1.04
C MET A 46 10.11 15.71 0.88
N ASP A 47 9.11 16.58 0.83
CA ASP A 47 9.29 18.01 0.58
C ASP A 47 9.94 18.72 1.78
N ILE A 48 9.57 18.34 3.01
CA ILE A 48 10.23 18.81 4.24
C ILE A 48 11.69 18.33 4.35
N GLY A 49 12.07 17.26 3.64
CA GLY A 49 13.44 16.74 3.66
C GLY A 49 13.79 15.86 4.87
N THR A 50 12.79 15.34 5.59
CA THR A 50 13.02 14.42 6.73
C THR A 50 13.75 13.13 6.31
N TYR A 51 14.39 12.43 7.26
CA TYR A 51 15.02 11.13 6.99
C TYR A 51 14.06 10.14 6.30
N ARG A 52 12.82 10.05 6.80
CA ARG A 52 11.77 9.21 6.20
C ARG A 52 11.51 9.61 4.76
N GLY A 53 11.36 10.90 4.47
CA GLY A 53 11.22 11.44 3.12
C GLY A 53 12.37 11.05 2.20
N GLY A 54 13.62 11.21 2.66
CA GLY A 54 14.80 10.79 1.91
C GLY A 54 14.80 9.29 1.58
N ARG A 55 14.33 8.44 2.51
CA ARG A 55 14.18 6.99 2.28
C ARG A 55 13.07 6.66 1.28
N HIS A 56 11.94 7.37 1.35
CA HIS A 56 10.86 7.27 0.36
C HIS A 56 11.34 7.64 -1.04
N ARG A 57 12.07 8.76 -1.20
CA ARG A 57 12.66 9.21 -2.48
C ARG A 57 13.64 8.19 -3.07
N LYS A 58 14.48 7.58 -2.22
CA LYS A 58 15.49 6.57 -2.63
C LYS A 58 14.92 5.16 -2.82
N ASN A 59 13.61 4.95 -2.66
CA ASN A 59 12.99 3.62 -2.66
C ASN A 59 13.70 2.63 -1.72
N LEU A 60 13.96 3.07 -0.48
CA LEU A 60 14.52 2.25 0.59
C LEU A 60 13.52 2.05 1.73
N PRO A 61 13.65 0.97 2.53
CA PRO A 61 12.84 0.78 3.74
C PRO A 61 12.96 1.96 4.71
N VAL A 62 11.83 2.37 5.26
CA VAL A 62 11.68 3.61 6.06
C VAL A 62 11.73 3.35 7.57
N ARG A 63 11.45 2.12 8.03
CA ARG A 63 11.37 1.77 9.46
C ARG A 63 12.68 1.16 10.00
N GLY A 64 13.83 1.63 9.50
CA GLY A 64 15.15 1.20 10.01
C GLY A 64 15.59 -0.22 9.63
N GLN A 65 14.91 -0.90 8.70
CA GLN A 65 15.33 -2.24 8.29
C GLN A 65 16.71 -2.24 7.61
N ARG A 66 17.47 -3.32 7.81
CA ARG A 66 18.78 -3.55 7.16
C ARG A 66 18.65 -3.55 5.63
N THR A 67 19.42 -2.69 4.96
CA THR A 67 19.37 -2.56 3.49
C THR A 67 20.50 -3.25 2.74
N HIS A 68 21.50 -3.79 3.46
CA HIS A 68 22.65 -4.47 2.85
C HIS A 68 22.23 -5.71 2.05
N THR A 69 21.35 -6.55 2.61
CA THR A 69 20.93 -7.82 2.00
C THR A 69 19.47 -7.80 1.53
N ASN A 70 18.53 -7.81 2.48
CA ASN A 70 17.11 -8.12 2.27
C ASN A 70 16.24 -6.85 2.33
N ALA A 71 16.01 -6.23 1.18
CA ALA A 71 15.12 -5.07 1.03
C ALA A 71 14.37 -5.07 -0.32
N ARG A 72 14.10 -6.25 -0.88
CA ARG A 72 13.65 -6.41 -2.28
C ARG A 72 12.23 -5.92 -2.53
N THR A 73 11.32 -6.05 -1.57
CA THR A 73 9.97 -5.49 -1.68
C THR A 73 9.98 -3.98 -1.94
N LYS A 74 10.98 -3.25 -1.39
CA LYS A 74 11.09 -1.80 -1.58
C LYS A 74 12.08 -1.39 -2.67
N LYS A 75 13.21 -2.10 -2.82
CA LYS A 75 14.23 -1.86 -3.85
C LYS A 75 13.83 -2.34 -5.25
N GLY A 76 12.84 -3.22 -5.35
CA GLY A 76 12.48 -3.92 -6.57
C GLY A 76 13.38 -5.13 -6.87
N PRO A 77 13.19 -5.75 -8.05
CA PRO A 77 13.94 -6.93 -8.49
C PRO A 77 15.44 -6.74 -8.46
N ARG A 78 16.20 -7.84 -8.28
CA ARG A 78 17.67 -7.80 -8.36
C ARG A 78 18.10 -7.38 -9.77
N ARG A 79 18.58 -6.14 -9.91
CA ARG A 79 19.34 -5.70 -11.09
C ARG A 79 20.67 -6.45 -11.08
N ALA A 80 20.86 -7.34 -12.05
CA ALA A 80 22.15 -7.98 -12.27
C ALA A 80 23.14 -6.92 -12.78
N ILE A 81 24.40 -7.00 -12.34
CA ILE A 81 25.47 -6.22 -12.96
C ILE A 81 25.67 -6.82 -14.36
N ALA A 82 25.65 -5.99 -15.40
CA ALA A 82 25.89 -6.41 -16.77
C ALA A 82 27.18 -7.27 -16.82
N GLY A 83 27.09 -8.47 -17.40
CA GLY A 83 28.21 -9.41 -17.49
C GLY A 83 28.22 -10.58 -16.49
N LYS A 84 27.40 -10.58 -15.42
CA LYS A 84 27.26 -11.76 -14.54
C LYS A 84 26.02 -12.58 -14.92
N LYS A 85 26.24 -13.72 -15.60
CA LYS A 85 25.20 -14.74 -15.86
C LYS A 85 24.52 -15.11 -14.53
N LYS A 86 23.19 -15.11 -14.52
CA LYS A 86 22.43 -15.72 -13.41
C LYS A 86 22.82 -17.21 -13.36
N PRO A 87 23.30 -17.75 -12.23
CA PRO A 87 23.45 -19.20 -12.12
C PRO A 87 22.06 -19.81 -12.32
N VAL A 88 21.97 -20.73 -13.28
CA VAL A 88 20.75 -21.51 -13.50
C VAL A 88 20.59 -22.36 -12.24
N LEU A 89 19.50 -22.16 -11.50
CA LEU A 89 19.12 -23.06 -10.41
C LEU A 89 18.83 -24.41 -11.07
N LYS A 90 19.71 -25.40 -10.87
CA LYS A 90 19.40 -26.78 -11.22
C LYS A 90 18.23 -27.22 -10.34
N LYS A 91 17.14 -27.68 -10.96
CA LYS A 91 16.08 -28.43 -10.29
C LYS A 91 16.63 -29.75 -9.79
#